data_AF-A0A950U8U4-F1
#
_entry.id   AF-A0A950U8U4-F1
#
_cell.length_a   1.000
_cell.length_b   1.000
_cell.length_c   1.000
_cell.angle_alpha   90.00
_cell.angle_beta   90.00
_cell.angle_gamma   90.00
#
_symmetry.space_group_name_H-M   'P 1'
#
loop_
_entity.id
_entity.type
_entity.pdbx_description
1 polymer ?
#
loop_
_entity_poly.entity_id
_entity_poly.type
_entity_poly.pdbx_seq_one_letter_code
_entity_poly.pdbx_strand_id
1 'polypeptide(L)' 'CFIPFHFREAAANLLTIDEIDPIGKIPEFKFCAVRIEPAEARTAVAADETRVGESART' A
#
# COMPACT_ATOMS: atom_id res chain seq x y z
N CYS A 1 9.27 6.66 -7.02
CA CYS A 1 7.98 6.41 -7.71
C CYS A 1 6.97 7.41 -7.15
N PHE A 2 6.03 7.92 -7.97
CA PHE A 2 4.90 8.72 -7.53
C PHE A 2 3.61 8.04 -8.00
N ILE A 3 2.64 7.87 -7.09
CA ILE A 3 1.38 7.17 -7.36
C ILE A 3 0.23 8.05 -6.84
N PRO A 4 -0.74 8.44 -7.69
CA PRO A 4 -1.92 9.17 -7.24
C PRO A 4 -2.88 8.24 -6.47
N PHE A 5 -3.57 8.77 -5.46
CA PHE A 5 -4.52 8.02 -4.62
C PHE A 5 -6.00 8.34 -4.91
N HIS A 6 -6.28 9.01 -6.03
CA HIS A 6 -7.64 9.45 -6.40
C HIS A 6 -8.52 8.34 -7.00
N PHE A 7 -7.91 7.23 -7.44
CA PHE A 7 -8.60 6.14 -8.12
C PHE A 7 -9.05 5.08 -7.12
N ARG A 8 -10.36 4.79 -7.08
CA ARG A 8 -10.91 3.77 -6.18
C ARG A 8 -10.50 2.37 -6.60
N GLU A 9 -10.41 2.14 -7.90
CA GLU A 9 -10.11 0.86 -8.55
C GLU A 9 -8.63 0.44 -8.37
N ALA A 10 -7.78 1.41 -8.04
CA ALA A 10 -6.34 1.22 -7.81
C ALA A 10 -5.92 2.03 -6.57
N ALA A 11 -6.47 1.65 -5.42
CA ALA A 11 -6.31 2.33 -4.14
C ALA A 11 -4.86 2.25 -3.62
N ALA A 12 -4.04 3.24 -3.98
CA ALA A 12 -2.64 3.32 -3.59
C ALA A 12 -2.42 3.43 -2.06
N ASN A 13 -3.42 3.93 -1.33
CA ASN A 13 -3.41 4.01 0.13
C ASN A 13 -3.43 2.63 0.82
N LEU A 14 -3.72 1.54 0.10
CA LEU A 14 -3.54 0.19 0.64
C LEU A 14 -2.06 -0.20 0.77
N LEU A 15 -1.17 0.50 0.05
CA LEU A 15 0.26 0.25 0.09
C LEU A 15 0.98 1.10 1.15
N THR A 16 0.30 2.11 1.74
CA THR A 16 0.93 3.02 2.71
C THR A 16 1.01 2.39 4.10
N ILE A 17 1.87 2.94 4.97
CA ILE A 17 2.06 2.44 6.34
C ILE A 17 0.98 2.96 7.29
N ASP A 18 0.65 2.17 8.32
CA ASP A 18 -0.27 2.54 9.39
C ASP A 18 0.49 3.28 10.52
N GLU A 19 1.12 4.39 10.15
CA GLU A 19 1.83 5.28 11.07
C GLU A 19 1.31 6.72 10.94
N ILE A 20 1.36 7.43 12.06
CA ILE A 20 0.90 8.81 12.19
C ILE A 20 2.08 9.68 12.60
N ASP A 21 2.28 10.79 11.91
CA ASP A 21 3.30 11.79 12.26
C ASP A 21 3.09 12.28 13.70
N PRO A 22 4.12 12.26 14.57
CA PRO A 22 3.98 12.55 16.01
C PRO A 22 3.63 14.01 16.32
N ILE A 23 3.87 14.93 15.39
CA ILE A 23 3.63 16.37 15.57
C ILE A 23 2.36 16.78 14.82
N GLY A 24 2.30 16.49 13.52
CA GLY A 24 1.26 16.87 12.60
C GLY A 24 0.00 16.01 12.68
N LYS A 25 0.07 14.82 13.28
CA LYS A 25 -1.06 13.89 13.45
C LYS A 25 -1.74 13.51 12.12
N ILE A 26 -0.96 13.41 11.06
CA ILE A 26 -1.42 12.99 9.73
C ILE A 26 -0.85 11.61 9.41
N PRO A 27 -1.55 10.81 8.59
CA PRO A 27 -1.00 9.55 8.10
C PRO A 27 0.22 9.77 7.20
N GLU A 28 1.13 8.81 7.21
CA GLU A 28 2.34 8.83 6.40
C GLU A 28 2.07 8.46 4.92
N PHE A 29 1.54 9.42 4.16
CA PHE A 29 1.25 9.24 2.73
C PHE A 29 2.41 9.57 1.79
N LYS A 30 3.40 10.34 2.27
CA LYS A 30 4.44 10.89 1.39
C LYS A 30 5.56 9.89 1.09
N PHE A 31 5.79 8.95 1.99
CA PHE A 31 6.88 7.98 1.88
C PHE A 31 6.41 6.60 2.31
N CYS A 32 6.67 5.60 1.46
CA CYS A 32 6.49 4.20 1.78
C CYS A 32 7.47 3.37 0.96
N ALA A 33 8.07 2.36 1.59
CA ALA A 33 8.94 1.41 0.89
C ALA A 33 8.08 0.42 0.09
N VAL A 34 8.25 0.43 -1.23
CA VAL A 34 7.51 -0.44 -2.15
C VAL A 34 8.45 -1.12 -3.13
N ARG A 35 8.08 -2.33 -3.56
CA ARG A 35 8.76 -3.04 -4.64
C ARG A 35 7.96 -2.92 -5.93
N ILE A 36 8.62 -2.49 -6.99
CA ILE A 36 8.00 -2.34 -8.32
C ILE A 36 8.40 -3.54 -9.16
N GLU A 37 7.41 -4.18 -9.77
CA GLU A 37 7.58 -5.32 -10.67
C GLU A 37 6.81 -5.06 -11.96
N PRO A 38 7.26 -5.59 -13.12
CA PRO A 38 6.47 -5.57 -14.34
C PRO A 38 5.11 -6.22 -14.11
N ALA A 39 4.03 -5.58 -14.57
CA ALA A 39 2.73 -6.22 -14.55
C ALA A 39 2.73 -7.40 -15.54
N GLU A 40 2.37 -8.59 -15.07
CA GLU A 40 2.09 -9.71 -15.96
C GLU A 40 0.87 -9.38 -16.83
N ALA A 41 0.85 -9.87 -18.07
CA ALA A 41 -0.31 -9.74 -18.94
C ALA A 41 -1.52 -10.35 -18.23
N ARG A 42 -2.47 -9.51 -17.85
CA ARG A 42 -3.56 -9.84 -16.91
C ARG A 42 -4.37 -11.03 -17.41
N THR A 43 -4.14 -12.23 -16.87
CA THR A 43 -5.20 -13.23 -16.73
C THR A 43 -5.98 -12.84 -15.47
N ALA A 44 -7.30 -12.78 -15.55
CA ALA A 44 -8.13 -12.36 -14.43
C ALA A 44 -7.86 -13.26 -13.22
N VAL A 45 -7.35 -12.69 -12.12
CA VAL A 45 -7.20 -13.42 -10.85
C VAL A 45 -7.91 -12.64 -9.75
N ALA A 46 -8.73 -13.40 -9.02
CA ALA A 46 -9.56 -13.01 -7.90
C ALA A 46 -8.76 -12.33 -6.77
N ALA A 47 -9.47 -11.55 -5.96
CA ALA A 47 -8.94 -10.85 -4.79
C ALA A 47 -8.16 -11.81 -3.88
N ASP A 48 -6.86 -11.56 -3.74
CA ASP A 48 -6.01 -12.22 -2.76
C ASP A 48 -6.19 -11.52 -1.40
N GLU A 49 -7.10 -12.04 -0.57
CA GLU A 49 -7.30 -11.59 0.82
C GLU A 49 -6.35 -12.29 1.82
N THR A 50 -5.09 -12.55 1.45
CA THR A 50 -4.19 -13.33 2.32
C THR A 50 -2.84 -12.65 2.57
N ARG A 51 -2.82 -11.49 3.25
CA ARG A 51 -1.65 -11.10 4.08
C ARG A 51 -1.90 -10.02 5.14
N VAL A 52 -3.06 -10.00 5.81
CA VAL A 52 -3.17 -9.30 7.10
C VAL A 52 -2.84 -10.31 8.20
N GLY A 53 -1.55 -10.61 8.35
CA GLY A 53 -1.09 -11.56 9.34
C GLY A 53 0.43 -11.64 9.35
N GLU A 54 0.99 -11.31 10.51
CA GLU A 54 2.39 -11.52 10.92
C GLU A 54 3.40 -10.44 10.51
N SER A 55 3.52 -9.41 11.35
CA SER A 55 4.79 -9.21 12.07
C SER A 55 4.58 -8.31 13.29
N ALA A 56 4.01 -8.88 14.35
CA ALA A 56 4.36 -8.46 15.70
C ALA A 56 5.60 -9.28 16.11
N ARG A 57 6.63 -8.58 16.62
CA ARG A 57 7.83 -9.03 17.37
C ARG A 57 9.17 -8.63 16.71
N THR A 58 9.69 -7.46 17.06
CA THR A 58 10.73 -7.27 18.09
C THR A 58 10.84 -5.78 18.39
#